data_AF-A0A2W6A414-F1
#
_entry.id   AF-A0A2W6A414-F1
#
_cell.length_a   1.000
_cell.length_b   1.000
_cell.length_c   1.000
_cell.angle_alpha   90.00
_cell.angle_beta   90.00
_cell.angle_gamma   90.00
#
_symmetry.space_group_name_H-M   'P 1'
#
loop_
_entity.id
_entity.type
_entity.pdbx_description
1 polymer ?
#
loop_
_entity_poly.entity_id
_entity_poly.type
_entity_poly.pdbx_seq_one_letter_code
_entity_poly.pdbx_strand_id
1 'polypeptide(L)'
;MFQTVTRRAGDFWKALVGLNTKYFIARKLLNFFKFWTVQNLGFDTAEAYLKFLDYIASWVGTGVLFGAFSAKVQMSTYPKGGILHLANWVSFVVDTALPCFLMFLFACIYLLSRQSVRLELAIGPKLFPDGRVPTDWGGVKNRVIAFFSVIAFLILYVALILFADNIKIASLIMLIIACNDWRTRYLIETGIKRYFSDDYYAPHPGDKDYDVIEERRVVAKEFLFDKPHLCKESGRVAGCGIAFAVSIVGYVNGTDRLNVFAYVILIATLIANEFFSVRWRSGMYWNLKAIDDKKG
;
A
#
# COMPACT_ATOMS: atom_id res chain seq x y z
N MET A 1 22.89 14.75 39.78
CA MET A 1 22.98 13.66 38.77
C MET A 1 21.90 13.79 37.68
N PHE A 2 20.62 13.94 38.03
CA PHE A 2 19.52 14.09 37.06
C PHE A 2 19.60 15.36 36.17
N GLN A 3 20.02 16.51 36.74
CA GLN A 3 20.21 17.76 36.00
C GLN A 3 21.37 17.72 34.99
N THR A 4 22.37 16.86 35.23
CA THR A 4 23.54 16.73 34.36
C THR A 4 23.22 15.91 33.11
N VAL A 5 22.31 14.93 33.24
CA VAL A 5 21.83 14.09 32.13
C VAL A 5 20.88 14.86 31.22
N THR A 6 19.97 15.68 31.78
CA THR A 6 19.04 16.50 30.98
C THR A 6 19.76 17.62 30.22
N ARG A 7 20.83 18.20 30.79
CA ARG A 7 21.63 19.23 30.12
C ARG A 7 22.43 18.65 28.95
N ARG A 8 23.07 17.48 29.13
CA ARG A 8 23.76 16.75 28.04
C ARG A 8 22.81 16.32 26.92
N ALA A 9 21.59 15.92 27.24
CA ALA A 9 20.57 15.63 26.22
C ALA A 9 20.19 16.89 25.43
N GLY A 10 20.00 18.03 26.10
CA GLY A 10 19.70 19.31 25.46
C GLY A 10 20.81 19.81 24.51
N ASP A 11 22.07 19.67 24.92
CA ASP A 11 23.23 20.09 24.11
C ASP A 11 23.45 19.16 22.90
N PHE A 12 23.19 17.86 23.06
CA PHE A 12 23.18 16.90 21.96
C PHE A 12 22.11 17.25 20.91
N TRP A 13 20.90 17.61 21.35
CA TRP A 13 19.83 18.04 20.44
C TRP A 13 20.16 19.35 19.72
N LYS A 14 20.79 20.32 20.38
CA LYS A 14 21.23 21.57 19.75
C LYS A 14 22.30 21.32 18.67
N ALA A 15 23.26 20.43 18.92
CA ALA A 15 24.27 20.04 17.93
C ALA A 15 23.65 19.34 16.70
N LEU A 16 22.65 18.48 16.93
CA LEU A 16 21.89 17.82 15.86
C LEU A 16 21.01 18.78 15.05
N VAL A 17 20.45 19.82 15.68
CA VAL A 17 19.70 20.89 14.99
C VAL A 17 20.64 21.75 14.15
N GLY A 18 21.91 21.95 14.55
CA GLY A 18 22.91 22.62 13.71
C GLY A 18 23.26 21.86 12.43
N LEU A 19 23.15 20.53 12.43
CA LEU A 19 23.34 19.67 11.25
C LEU A 19 22.12 19.61 10.32
N ASN A 20 20.93 19.94 10.84
CA ASN A 20 19.64 19.96 10.14
C ASN A 20 19.62 20.88 8.91
N THR A 21 20.41 21.95 8.93
CA THR A 21 20.41 22.99 7.88
C THR A 21 21.34 22.68 6.71
N LYS A 22 22.34 21.80 6.90
CA LYS A 22 23.39 21.55 5.90
C LYS A 22 23.32 20.20 5.17
N TYR A 23 22.69 19.16 5.74
CA TYR A 23 22.74 17.82 5.15
C TYR A 23 21.35 17.16 5.08
N PHE A 24 20.88 16.91 3.86
CA PHE A 24 19.60 16.24 3.57
C PHE A 24 19.47 14.87 4.28
N ILE A 25 20.57 14.10 4.32
CA ILE A 25 20.63 12.79 4.97
C ILE A 25 20.54 12.91 6.50
N ALA A 26 21.23 13.89 7.10
CA ALA A 26 21.18 14.12 8.55
C ALA A 26 19.78 14.57 8.99
N ARG A 27 19.09 15.41 8.19
CA ARG A 27 17.69 15.79 8.42
C ARG A 27 16.76 14.58 8.35
N LYS A 28 16.95 13.68 7.39
CA LYS A 28 16.18 12.43 7.26
C LYS A 28 16.41 11.49 8.45
N LEU A 29 17.66 11.32 8.89
CA LEU A 29 18.02 10.49 10.05
C LEU A 29 17.51 11.10 11.37
N LEU A 30 17.59 12.42 11.55
CA LEU A 30 17.03 13.10 12.70
C LEU A 30 15.51 12.95 12.77
N ASN A 31 14.82 13.06 11.63
CA ASN A 31 13.38 12.82 11.54
C ASN A 31 13.05 11.34 11.81
N PHE A 32 13.91 10.41 11.41
CA PHE A 32 13.78 8.98 11.73
C PHE A 32 13.97 8.68 13.23
N PHE A 33 14.92 9.33 13.91
CA PHE A 33 15.09 9.19 15.36
C PHE A 33 13.96 9.86 16.15
N LYS A 34 13.56 11.08 15.77
CA LYS A 34 12.40 11.78 16.35
C LYS A 34 11.09 11.01 16.14
N PHE A 35 11.00 10.28 15.03
CA PHE A 35 9.92 9.33 14.76
C PHE A 35 9.86 8.18 15.75
N TRP A 36 11.00 7.57 16.05
CA TRP A 36 11.08 6.50 17.04
C TRP A 36 10.85 6.94 18.49
N THR A 37 11.11 8.21 18.82
CA THR A 37 10.93 8.73 20.19
C THR A 37 9.54 9.33 20.47
N VAL A 38 8.62 9.32 19.50
CA VAL A 38 7.26 9.91 19.62
C VAL A 38 7.30 11.38 20.09
N GLN A 39 8.43 12.06 19.94
CA GLN A 39 8.57 13.46 20.28
C GLN A 39 8.06 14.31 19.11
N ASN A 40 7.09 15.19 19.40
CA ASN A 40 6.44 16.12 18.48
C ASN A 40 7.30 16.50 17.28
N LEU A 41 7.09 15.80 16.17
CA LEU A 41 7.89 15.91 14.96
C LEU A 41 7.62 17.18 14.13
N GLY A 42 6.82 18.13 14.64
CA GLY A 42 6.37 19.28 13.84
C GLY A 42 5.57 18.87 12.61
N PHE A 43 4.97 17.67 12.62
CA PHE A 43 3.93 17.32 11.66
C PHE A 43 2.64 17.94 12.17
N ASP A 44 2.32 19.14 11.69
CA ASP A 44 1.16 19.90 12.17
C ASP A 44 -0.18 19.22 11.76
N THR A 45 -0.14 18.27 10.82
CA THR A 45 -1.32 17.52 10.35
C THR A 45 -1.09 16.00 10.36
N ALA A 46 -2.17 15.22 10.55
CA ALA A 46 -2.14 13.75 10.44
C ALA A 46 -1.76 13.27 9.03
N GLU A 47 -2.12 14.06 8.00
CA GLU A 47 -1.74 13.82 6.61
C GLU A 47 -0.22 13.88 6.40
N ALA A 48 0.46 14.90 6.96
CA ALA A 48 1.92 15.02 6.85
C ALA A 48 2.63 13.84 7.53
N TYR A 49 2.10 13.37 8.66
CA TYR A 49 2.58 12.18 9.35
C TYR A 49 2.37 10.90 8.53
N LEU A 50 1.19 10.73 7.90
CA LEU A 50 0.91 9.60 7.01
C LEU A 50 1.82 9.59 5.77
N LYS A 51 2.04 10.75 5.13
CA LYS A 51 2.98 10.87 4.00
C LYS A 51 4.41 10.50 4.41
N PHE A 52 4.83 10.88 5.61
CA PHE A 52 6.14 10.51 6.14
C PHE A 52 6.25 9.01 6.43
N LEU A 53 5.24 8.42 7.09
CA LEU A 53 5.15 6.98 7.32
C LEU A 53 5.22 6.20 6.01
N ASP A 54 4.48 6.65 5.01
CA ASP A 54 4.47 6.08 3.67
C ASP A 54 5.82 6.21 2.96
N TYR A 55 6.51 7.34 3.14
CA TYR A 55 7.87 7.52 2.66
C TYR A 55 8.83 6.50 3.27
N ILE A 56 8.83 6.36 4.61
CA ILE A 56 9.68 5.37 5.29
C ILE A 56 9.33 3.96 4.83
N ALA A 57 8.04 3.60 4.84
CA ALA A 57 7.58 2.28 4.45
C ALA A 57 8.00 1.94 3.02
N SER A 58 7.97 2.90 2.10
CA SER A 58 8.39 2.64 0.72
C SER A 58 9.90 2.40 0.58
N TRP A 59 10.74 2.96 1.44
CA TRP A 59 12.19 2.70 1.41
C TRP A 59 12.57 1.46 2.22
N VAL A 60 12.20 1.47 3.50
CA VAL A 60 12.49 0.38 4.45
C VAL A 60 11.74 -0.88 4.03
N GLY A 61 10.45 -0.76 3.72
CA GLY A 61 9.64 -1.90 3.31
C GLY A 61 10.11 -2.51 2.01
N THR A 62 10.48 -1.72 1.00
CA THR A 62 11.06 -2.26 -0.24
C THR A 62 12.37 -2.98 0.03
N GLY A 63 13.26 -2.42 0.86
CA GLY A 63 14.51 -3.07 1.25
C GLY A 63 14.28 -4.38 2.01
N VAL A 64 13.34 -4.40 2.95
CA VAL A 64 12.95 -5.61 3.71
C VAL A 64 12.34 -6.67 2.81
N LEU A 65 11.42 -6.29 1.91
CA LEU A 65 10.80 -7.23 0.96
C LEU A 65 11.83 -7.79 -0.02
N PHE A 66 12.75 -6.96 -0.53
CA PHE A 66 13.83 -7.42 -1.41
C PHE A 66 14.81 -8.34 -0.69
N GLY A 67 15.15 -8.03 0.57
CA GLY A 67 15.97 -8.89 1.41
C GLY A 67 15.29 -10.23 1.70
N ALA A 68 14.00 -10.23 2.06
CA ALA A 68 13.21 -11.43 2.29
C ALA A 68 13.09 -12.29 1.02
N PHE A 69 12.82 -11.64 -0.13
CA PHE A 69 12.78 -12.29 -1.44
C PHE A 69 14.12 -12.95 -1.78
N SER A 70 15.22 -12.19 -1.69
CA SER A 70 16.57 -12.68 -2.02
C SER A 70 16.97 -13.86 -1.11
N ALA A 71 16.73 -13.74 0.19
CA ALA A 71 16.99 -14.81 1.15
C ALA A 71 16.17 -16.07 0.83
N LYS A 72 14.88 -15.92 0.52
CA LYS A 72 14.01 -17.06 0.19
C LYS A 72 14.39 -17.73 -1.12
N VAL A 73 14.72 -16.96 -2.16
CA VAL A 73 15.23 -17.48 -3.44
C VAL A 73 16.55 -18.23 -3.23
N GLN A 74 17.48 -17.67 -2.45
CA GLN A 74 18.74 -18.32 -2.13
C GLN A 74 18.51 -19.64 -1.37
N MET A 75 17.65 -19.64 -0.35
CA MET A 75 17.30 -20.86 0.39
C MET A 75 16.60 -21.91 -0.49
N SER A 76 15.82 -21.49 -1.48
CA SER A 76 15.09 -22.40 -2.38
C SER A 76 16.01 -23.02 -3.44
N THR A 77 17.11 -22.36 -3.79
CA THR A 77 18.08 -22.78 -4.82
C THR A 77 19.30 -23.51 -4.25
N TYR A 78 19.69 -23.22 -3.00
CA TYR A 78 20.88 -23.77 -2.34
C TYR A 78 20.85 -25.30 -2.11
N PRO A 79 19.76 -25.92 -1.62
CA PRO A 79 19.76 -27.36 -1.32
C PRO A 79 19.43 -28.28 -2.51
N LYS A 80 19.08 -27.75 -3.70
CA LYS A 80 18.59 -28.54 -4.85
C LYS A 80 19.60 -28.73 -5.99
N GLY A 81 20.88 -28.34 -5.83
CA GLY A 81 21.91 -28.61 -6.85
C GLY A 81 21.78 -27.78 -8.13
N GLY A 82 21.30 -26.54 -8.03
CA GLY A 82 21.19 -25.62 -9.16
C GLY A 82 20.12 -25.99 -10.19
N ILE A 83 19.87 -25.06 -11.13
CA ILE A 83 18.88 -25.15 -12.21
C ILE A 83 19.07 -26.37 -13.14
N LEU A 84 20.17 -27.12 -12.99
CA LEU A 84 20.62 -28.16 -13.92
C LEU A 84 20.31 -29.61 -13.47
N HIS A 85 19.81 -29.86 -12.26
CA HIS A 85 19.29 -31.18 -11.86
C HIS A 85 17.82 -31.37 -12.30
N LEU A 86 17.63 -31.36 -13.62
CA LEU A 86 16.35 -31.38 -14.34
C LEU A 86 15.67 -32.77 -14.41
N ALA A 87 15.76 -33.58 -13.36
CA ALA A 87 15.12 -34.90 -13.36
C ALA A 87 13.62 -34.85 -13.01
N ASN A 88 13.12 -33.75 -12.41
CA ASN A 88 11.71 -33.61 -12.05
C ASN A 88 11.20 -32.17 -12.17
N TRP A 89 10.96 -31.73 -13.40
CA TRP A 89 10.47 -30.38 -13.73
C TRP A 89 9.20 -29.97 -12.98
N VAL A 90 8.32 -30.93 -12.66
CA VAL A 90 7.08 -30.65 -11.94
C VAL A 90 7.38 -30.16 -10.51
N SER A 91 8.26 -30.84 -9.77
CA SER A 91 8.66 -30.39 -8.43
C SER A 91 9.37 -29.03 -8.48
N PHE A 92 10.18 -28.76 -9.50
CA PHE A 92 10.80 -27.44 -9.67
C PHE A 92 9.75 -26.33 -9.87
N VAL A 93 8.75 -26.57 -10.72
CA VAL A 93 7.70 -25.57 -10.98
C VAL A 93 6.90 -25.29 -9.70
N VAL A 94 6.53 -26.32 -8.96
CA VAL A 94 5.67 -26.20 -7.77
C VAL A 94 6.43 -25.65 -6.57
N ASP A 95 7.63 -26.13 -6.31
CA ASP A 95 8.37 -25.80 -5.09
C ASP A 95 9.22 -24.52 -5.24
N THR A 96 9.43 -24.04 -6.46
CA THR A 96 10.37 -22.95 -6.72
C THR A 96 9.79 -21.90 -7.65
N ALA A 97 9.42 -22.26 -8.88
CA ALA A 97 9.00 -21.25 -9.86
C ALA A 97 7.71 -20.50 -9.45
N LEU A 98 6.66 -21.23 -9.07
CA LEU A 98 5.37 -20.64 -8.68
C LEU A 98 5.47 -19.79 -7.40
N PRO A 99 6.11 -20.25 -6.30
CA PRO A 99 6.38 -19.42 -5.14
C PRO A 99 7.20 -18.17 -5.48
N CYS A 100 8.26 -18.29 -6.29
CA CYS A 100 9.09 -17.14 -6.68
C CYS A 100 8.30 -16.11 -7.48
N PHE A 101 7.48 -16.56 -8.43
CA PHE A 101 6.62 -15.68 -9.19
C PHE A 101 5.57 -15.00 -8.29
N LEU A 102 4.99 -15.73 -7.34
CA LEU A 102 4.04 -15.17 -6.38
C LEU A 102 4.70 -14.13 -5.46
N MET A 103 5.92 -14.39 -4.97
CA MET A 103 6.69 -13.40 -4.19
C MET A 103 6.95 -12.13 -5.00
N PHE A 104 7.33 -12.28 -6.27
CA PHE A 104 7.52 -11.14 -7.18
C PHE A 104 6.22 -10.34 -7.34
N LEU A 105 5.09 -11.02 -7.57
CA LEU A 105 3.79 -10.36 -7.65
C LEU A 105 3.43 -9.62 -6.36
N PHE A 106 3.64 -10.22 -5.18
CA PHE A 106 3.39 -9.54 -3.90
C PHE A 106 4.26 -8.28 -3.74
N ALA A 107 5.52 -8.33 -4.14
CA ALA A 107 6.39 -7.16 -4.14
C ALA A 107 5.88 -6.07 -5.10
N CYS A 108 5.46 -6.44 -6.31
CA CYS A 108 4.85 -5.49 -7.26
C CYS A 108 3.57 -4.86 -6.70
N ILE A 109 2.65 -5.66 -6.15
CA ILE A 109 1.39 -5.18 -5.55
C ILE A 109 1.69 -4.22 -4.40
N TYR A 110 2.67 -4.54 -3.54
CA TYR A 110 3.10 -3.66 -2.45
C TYR A 110 3.51 -2.28 -2.98
N LEU A 111 4.40 -2.25 -3.99
CA LEU A 111 4.90 -1.01 -4.57
C LEU A 111 3.78 -0.19 -5.21
N LEU A 112 2.91 -0.84 -5.99
CA LEU A 112 1.76 -0.20 -6.64
C LEU A 112 0.76 0.34 -5.61
N SER A 113 0.54 -0.39 -4.51
CA SER A 113 -0.30 0.04 -3.41
C SER A 113 0.26 1.29 -2.73
N ARG A 114 1.56 1.35 -2.43
CA ARG A 114 2.18 2.57 -1.85
C ARG A 114 2.09 3.75 -2.80
N GLN A 115 2.35 3.55 -4.09
CA GLN A 115 2.20 4.60 -5.09
C GLN A 115 0.76 5.12 -5.16
N SER A 116 -0.24 4.23 -5.08
CA SER A 116 -1.65 4.60 -5.05
C SER A 116 -1.99 5.49 -3.87
N VAL A 117 -1.58 5.08 -2.65
CA VAL A 117 -1.87 5.83 -1.42
C VAL A 117 -1.28 7.24 -1.50
N ARG A 118 -0.05 7.39 -2.04
CA ARG A 118 0.56 8.71 -2.24
C ARG A 118 -0.26 9.61 -3.16
N LEU A 119 -0.70 9.07 -4.29
CA LEU A 119 -1.45 9.81 -5.29
C LEU A 119 -2.82 10.23 -4.72
N GLU A 120 -3.54 9.31 -4.09
CA GLU A 120 -4.86 9.57 -3.51
C GLU A 120 -4.80 10.59 -2.37
N LEU A 121 -3.80 10.49 -1.48
CA LEU A 121 -3.57 11.48 -0.42
C LEU A 121 -3.19 12.86 -0.98
N ALA A 122 -2.49 12.93 -2.12
CA ALA A 122 -2.08 14.19 -2.72
C ALA A 122 -3.21 14.88 -3.50
N ILE A 123 -4.10 14.10 -4.11
CA ILE A 123 -5.23 14.62 -4.90
C ILE A 123 -6.39 15.02 -3.99
N GLY A 124 -6.63 14.26 -2.94
CA GLY A 124 -7.83 14.40 -2.10
C GLY A 124 -8.18 15.83 -1.66
N PRO A 125 -7.28 16.56 -0.97
CA PRO A 125 -7.54 17.94 -0.56
C PRO A 125 -7.82 18.91 -1.73
N LYS A 126 -7.29 18.62 -2.92
CA LYS A 126 -7.44 19.45 -4.13
C LYS A 126 -8.80 19.31 -4.81
N LEU A 127 -9.67 18.44 -4.30
CA LEU A 127 -11.03 18.23 -4.80
C LEU A 127 -12.06 19.15 -4.12
N PHE A 128 -11.62 19.96 -3.16
CA PHE A 128 -12.48 20.85 -2.40
C PHE A 128 -11.90 22.28 -2.41
N PRO A 129 -12.77 23.29 -2.35
CA PRO A 129 -12.35 24.66 -2.08
C PRO A 129 -11.61 24.79 -0.75
N ASP A 130 -10.72 25.77 -0.65
CA ASP A 130 -9.97 26.07 0.56
C ASP A 130 -10.92 26.28 1.76
N GLY A 131 -10.58 25.69 2.91
CA GLY A 131 -11.40 25.76 4.12
C GLY A 131 -12.65 24.86 4.13
N ARG A 132 -12.98 24.20 3.02
CA ARG A 132 -14.13 23.29 2.91
C ARG A 132 -13.74 21.83 2.69
N VAL A 133 -12.49 21.46 2.95
CA VAL A 133 -12.05 20.05 2.95
C VAL A 133 -12.72 19.32 4.14
N PRO A 134 -13.39 18.17 3.92
CA PRO A 134 -14.00 17.43 5.03
C PRO A 134 -12.96 17.01 6.08
N THR A 135 -13.27 17.19 7.36
CA THR A 135 -12.30 16.93 8.45
C THR A 135 -11.90 15.46 8.61
N ASP A 136 -12.69 14.54 8.06
CA ASP A 136 -12.45 13.09 8.01
C ASP A 136 -11.98 12.62 6.62
N TRP A 137 -11.80 13.54 5.67
CA TRP A 137 -11.18 13.24 4.38
C TRP A 137 -9.72 12.79 4.61
N GLY A 138 -9.41 11.53 4.31
CA GLY A 138 -8.09 10.92 4.59
C GLY A 138 -8.05 10.02 5.83
N GLY A 139 -9.20 9.72 6.45
CA GLY A 139 -9.47 8.45 7.14
C GLY A 139 -8.77 8.18 8.48
N VAL A 140 -7.69 8.87 8.87
CA VAL A 140 -7.03 8.59 10.15
C VAL A 140 -6.66 9.87 10.90
N LYS A 141 -7.51 10.25 11.86
CA LYS A 141 -7.28 11.39 12.77
C LYS A 141 -6.22 11.06 13.84
N ASN A 142 -6.05 9.79 14.17
CA ASN A 142 -5.16 9.34 15.25
C ASN A 142 -3.83 8.81 14.70
N ARG A 143 -2.73 9.49 15.03
CA ARG A 143 -1.36 9.13 14.62
C ARG A 143 -0.97 7.71 15.02
N VAL A 144 -1.42 7.24 16.18
CA VAL A 144 -1.14 5.88 16.67
C VAL A 144 -1.80 4.83 15.77
N ILE A 145 -3.07 5.07 15.41
CA ILE A 145 -3.80 4.18 14.49
C ILE A 145 -3.14 4.18 13.11
N ALA A 146 -2.71 5.34 12.61
CA ALA A 146 -1.99 5.47 11.34
C ALA A 146 -0.68 4.67 11.35
N PHE A 147 0.11 4.81 12.41
CA PHE A 147 1.36 4.07 12.58
C PHE A 147 1.12 2.56 12.56
N PHE A 148 0.23 2.06 13.42
CA PHE A 148 -0.04 0.63 13.49
C PHE A 148 -0.64 0.09 12.19
N SER A 149 -1.47 0.85 11.49
CA SER A 149 -2.02 0.45 10.20
C SER A 149 -0.93 0.28 9.13
N VAL A 150 0.01 1.22 9.05
CA VAL A 150 1.12 1.15 8.09
C VAL A 150 2.09 0.01 8.42
N ILE A 151 2.42 -0.17 9.70
CA ILE A 151 3.31 -1.26 10.14
C ILE A 151 2.65 -2.63 9.97
N ALA A 152 1.38 -2.77 10.35
CA ALA A 152 0.62 -4.01 10.15
C ALA A 152 0.55 -4.38 8.66
N PHE A 153 0.30 -3.40 7.79
CA PHE A 153 0.31 -3.61 6.35
C PHE A 153 1.68 -4.08 5.84
N LEU A 154 2.78 -3.48 6.31
CA LEU A 154 4.13 -3.93 5.97
C LEU A 154 4.39 -5.38 6.43
N ILE A 155 4.03 -5.70 7.67
CA ILE A 155 4.20 -7.05 8.24
C ILE A 155 3.43 -8.08 7.41
N LEU A 156 2.19 -7.77 6.99
CA LEU A 156 1.38 -8.67 6.16
C LEU A 156 2.08 -8.99 4.83
N TYR A 157 2.66 -8.00 4.15
CA TYR A 157 3.40 -8.25 2.89
C TYR A 157 4.71 -9.01 3.09
N VAL A 158 5.42 -8.76 4.19
CA VAL A 158 6.60 -9.56 4.54
C VAL A 158 6.19 -11.01 4.81
N ALA A 159 5.11 -11.23 5.55
CA ALA A 159 4.56 -12.57 5.81
C ALA A 159 4.17 -13.27 4.50
N LEU A 160 3.53 -12.57 3.56
CA LEU A 160 3.21 -13.13 2.24
C LEU A 160 4.44 -13.62 1.47
N ILE A 161 5.55 -12.88 1.50
CA ILE A 161 6.80 -13.33 0.88
C ILE A 161 7.37 -14.55 1.60
N LEU A 162 7.42 -14.52 2.93
CA LEU A 162 7.99 -15.60 3.73
C LEU A 162 7.23 -16.93 3.59
N PHE A 163 5.91 -16.85 3.44
CA PHE A 163 5.00 -17.99 3.32
C PHE A 163 4.53 -18.25 1.88
N ALA A 164 5.17 -17.66 0.86
CA ALA A 164 4.77 -17.84 -0.53
C ALA A 164 4.90 -19.30 -1.03
N ASP A 165 5.73 -20.12 -0.39
CA ASP A 165 5.89 -21.56 -0.59
C ASP A 165 4.78 -22.39 0.09
N ASN A 166 4.01 -21.78 0.99
CA ASN A 166 2.84 -22.40 1.60
C ASN A 166 1.57 -21.72 1.09
N ILE A 167 1.07 -22.18 -0.06
CA ILE A 167 -0.09 -21.59 -0.73
C ILE A 167 -1.33 -21.46 0.16
N LYS A 168 -1.51 -22.34 1.16
CA LYS A 168 -2.62 -22.27 2.13
C LYS A 168 -2.52 -21.01 2.99
N ILE A 169 -1.34 -20.76 3.55
CA ILE A 169 -1.10 -19.58 4.38
C ILE A 169 -1.10 -18.32 3.51
N ALA A 170 -0.43 -18.36 2.35
CA ALA A 170 -0.37 -17.22 1.44
C ALA A 170 -1.78 -16.79 0.95
N SER A 171 -2.62 -17.74 0.54
CA SER A 171 -3.99 -17.46 0.09
C SER A 171 -4.89 -17.00 1.24
N LEU A 172 -4.73 -17.52 2.45
CA LEU A 172 -5.45 -17.03 3.64
C LEU A 172 -5.09 -15.58 3.97
N ILE A 173 -3.79 -15.25 4.00
CA ILE A 173 -3.33 -13.87 4.25
C ILE A 173 -3.87 -12.96 3.14
N MET A 174 -3.79 -13.37 1.87
CA MET A 174 -4.33 -12.59 0.76
C MET A 174 -5.85 -12.42 0.81
N LEU A 175 -6.59 -13.43 1.29
CA LEU A 175 -8.02 -13.33 1.49
C LEU A 175 -8.35 -12.30 2.58
N ILE A 176 -7.62 -12.32 3.70
CA ILE A 176 -7.79 -11.32 4.78
C ILE A 176 -7.55 -9.92 4.24
N ILE A 177 -6.47 -9.71 3.46
CA ILE A 177 -6.18 -8.42 2.83
C ILE A 177 -7.28 -8.03 1.84
N ALA A 178 -7.73 -8.95 0.98
CA ALA A 178 -8.78 -8.68 0.01
C ALA A 178 -10.12 -8.29 0.68
N CYS A 179 -10.50 -8.96 1.78
CA CYS A 179 -11.68 -8.61 2.57
C CYS A 179 -11.55 -7.21 3.20
N ASN A 180 -10.36 -6.86 3.69
CA ASN A 180 -10.10 -5.54 4.22
C ASN A 180 -10.17 -4.46 3.13
N ASP A 181 -9.56 -4.70 1.97
CA ASP A 181 -9.58 -3.79 0.83
C ASP A 181 -11.02 -3.58 0.31
N TRP A 182 -11.80 -4.67 0.22
CA TRP A 182 -13.22 -4.61 -0.13
C TRP A 182 -14.02 -3.76 0.87
N ARG A 183 -13.80 -3.96 2.18
CA ARG A 183 -14.46 -3.17 3.23
C ARG A 183 -14.09 -1.70 3.14
N THR A 184 -12.81 -1.37 2.97
CA THR A 184 -12.37 0.02 2.77
C THR A 184 -13.03 0.64 1.55
N ARG A 185 -13.13 -0.13 0.46
CA ARG A 185 -13.76 0.34 -0.77
C ARG A 185 -15.26 0.59 -0.60
N TYR A 186 -15.95 -0.27 0.13
CA TYR A 186 -17.36 -0.08 0.50
C TYR A 186 -17.57 1.18 1.35
N LEU A 187 -16.68 1.42 2.32
CA LEU A 187 -16.72 2.63 3.15
C LEU A 187 -16.44 3.90 2.34
N ILE A 188 -15.57 3.84 1.34
CA ILE A 188 -15.34 4.96 0.41
C ILE A 188 -16.62 5.25 -0.37
N GLU A 189 -17.24 4.23 -0.96
CA GLU A 189 -18.41 4.40 -1.81
C GLU A 189 -19.64 4.92 -1.05
N THR A 190 -19.83 4.48 0.20
CA THR A 190 -20.96 4.91 1.05
C THR A 190 -20.67 6.19 1.82
N GLY A 191 -19.44 6.36 2.29
CA GLY A 191 -19.03 7.47 3.15
C GLY A 191 -18.58 8.71 2.38
N ILE A 192 -17.75 8.55 1.35
CA ILE A 192 -17.15 9.70 0.64
C ILE A 192 -18.14 10.31 -0.36
N LYS A 193 -19.02 9.49 -0.95
CA LYS A 193 -20.02 9.93 -1.93
C LYS A 193 -20.88 11.10 -1.43
N ARG A 194 -21.17 11.14 -0.12
CA ARG A 194 -21.94 12.23 0.50
C ARG A 194 -21.30 13.62 0.32
N TYR A 195 -19.97 13.69 0.31
CA TYR A 195 -19.23 14.96 0.13
C TYR A 195 -19.23 15.45 -1.32
N PHE A 196 -19.52 14.56 -2.26
CA PHE A 196 -19.70 14.92 -3.66
C PHE A 196 -21.13 15.40 -3.95
N SER A 197 -22.10 15.06 -3.10
CA SER A 197 -23.51 15.44 -3.25
C SER A 197 -23.96 16.60 -2.36
N ASP A 198 -23.16 17.00 -1.37
CA ASP A 198 -23.50 18.06 -0.42
C ASP A 198 -23.00 19.42 -0.93
N ASP A 199 -23.94 20.37 -1.06
CA ASP A 199 -23.71 21.74 -1.56
C ASP A 199 -22.65 22.50 -0.76
N TYR A 200 -22.53 22.22 0.54
CA TYR A 200 -21.48 22.85 1.36
C TYR A 200 -20.08 22.55 0.79
N TYR A 201 -19.86 21.36 0.23
CA TYR A 201 -18.57 20.93 -0.29
C TYR A 201 -18.39 21.19 -1.79
N ALA A 202 -19.44 21.61 -2.48
CA ALA A 202 -19.42 21.89 -3.92
C ALA A 202 -18.66 23.20 -4.22
N PRO A 203 -17.89 23.26 -5.33
CA PRO A 203 -17.28 24.51 -5.75
C PRO A 203 -18.37 25.46 -6.29
N HIS A 204 -18.22 26.75 -6.00
CA HIS A 204 -19.09 27.84 -6.39
C HIS A 204 -18.32 28.79 -7.32
N PRO A 205 -18.98 29.49 -8.26
CA PRO A 205 -18.31 30.40 -9.20
C PRO A 205 -17.45 31.51 -8.56
N GLY A 206 -17.71 31.83 -7.29
CA GLY A 206 -16.91 32.80 -6.52
C GLY A 206 -15.67 32.20 -5.84
N ASP A 207 -15.48 30.88 -5.87
CA ASP A 207 -14.31 30.23 -5.30
C ASP A 207 -13.08 30.44 -6.17
N LYS A 208 -11.93 30.56 -5.51
CA LYS A 208 -10.64 30.47 -6.18
C LYS A 208 -10.50 29.12 -6.86
N ASP A 209 -10.01 29.14 -8.10
CA ASP A 209 -9.77 27.94 -8.92
C ASP A 209 -11.02 27.10 -9.21
N TYR A 210 -12.22 27.71 -9.14
CA TYR A 210 -13.52 27.07 -9.41
C TYR A 210 -13.49 26.05 -10.56
N ASP A 211 -13.13 26.49 -11.77
CA ASP A 211 -13.15 25.62 -12.96
C ASP A 211 -12.22 24.40 -12.82
N VAL A 212 -11.07 24.56 -12.15
CA VAL A 212 -10.14 23.43 -11.94
C VAL A 212 -10.66 22.47 -10.90
N ILE A 213 -11.21 22.98 -9.81
CA ILE A 213 -11.76 22.14 -8.76
C ILE A 213 -12.93 21.33 -9.31
N GLU A 214 -13.80 21.96 -10.11
CA GLU A 214 -14.93 21.28 -10.74
C GLU A 214 -14.47 20.20 -11.73
N GLU A 215 -13.54 20.51 -12.65
CA GLU A 215 -12.99 19.52 -13.58
C GLU A 215 -12.33 18.34 -12.84
N ARG A 216 -11.54 18.61 -11.79
CA ARG A 216 -10.91 17.55 -10.97
C ARG A 216 -11.95 16.71 -10.24
N ARG A 217 -13.04 17.31 -9.73
CA ARG A 217 -14.14 16.59 -9.08
C ARG A 217 -14.85 15.67 -10.04
N VAL A 218 -15.08 16.08 -11.29
CA VAL A 218 -15.66 15.23 -12.33
C VAL A 218 -14.79 13.99 -12.57
N VAL A 219 -13.48 14.19 -12.78
CA VAL A 219 -12.53 13.07 -12.99
C VAL A 219 -12.48 12.16 -11.76
N ALA A 220 -12.43 12.72 -10.55
CA ALA A 220 -12.41 11.97 -9.32
C ALA A 220 -13.72 11.21 -9.08
N LYS A 221 -14.88 11.78 -9.44
CA LYS A 221 -16.20 11.12 -9.34
C LYS A 221 -16.29 9.94 -10.28
N GLU A 222 -15.86 10.09 -11.53
CA GLU A 222 -15.83 9.00 -12.50
C GLU A 222 -14.95 7.84 -11.99
N PHE A 223 -13.76 8.15 -11.50
CA PHE A 223 -12.88 7.15 -10.93
C PHE A 223 -13.45 6.54 -9.65
N LEU A 224 -13.92 7.34 -8.69
CA LEU A 224 -14.31 6.88 -7.36
C LEU A 224 -15.71 6.30 -7.28
N PHE A 225 -16.62 6.52 -8.22
CA PHE A 225 -18.00 6.03 -8.08
C PHE A 225 -18.55 5.37 -9.33
N ASP A 226 -18.09 5.76 -10.52
CA ASP A 226 -18.64 5.22 -11.76
C ASP A 226 -17.90 3.94 -12.21
N LYS A 227 -16.64 3.77 -11.81
CA LYS A 227 -15.93 2.49 -12.02
C LYS A 227 -16.43 1.42 -11.04
N PRO A 228 -16.59 0.16 -11.49
CA PRO A 228 -17.14 -0.93 -10.67
C PRO A 228 -16.09 -1.52 -9.71
N HIS A 229 -15.52 -0.68 -8.83
CA HIS A 229 -14.48 -1.08 -7.89
C HIS A 229 -14.93 -2.17 -6.93
N LEU A 230 -16.15 -2.09 -6.40
CA LEU A 230 -16.68 -3.13 -5.51
C LEU A 230 -16.78 -4.48 -6.22
N CYS A 231 -17.25 -4.51 -7.47
CA CYS A 231 -17.29 -5.74 -8.25
C CYS A 231 -15.89 -6.32 -8.46
N LYS A 232 -14.91 -5.47 -8.80
CA LYS A 232 -13.51 -5.85 -8.95
C LYS A 232 -12.93 -6.44 -7.65
N GLU A 233 -13.11 -5.76 -6.51
CA GLU A 233 -12.62 -6.26 -5.21
C GLU A 233 -13.39 -7.51 -4.76
N SER A 234 -14.69 -7.64 -5.05
CA SER A 234 -15.45 -8.88 -4.82
C SER A 234 -14.89 -10.04 -5.62
N GLY A 235 -14.51 -9.82 -6.89
CA GLY A 235 -13.82 -10.80 -7.71
C GLY A 235 -12.49 -11.24 -7.10
N ARG A 236 -11.72 -10.30 -6.54
CA ARG A 236 -10.47 -10.61 -5.82
C ARG A 236 -10.72 -11.43 -4.55
N VAL A 237 -11.70 -11.06 -3.73
CA VAL A 237 -12.08 -11.83 -2.53
C VAL A 237 -12.48 -13.25 -2.92
N ALA A 238 -13.33 -13.40 -3.95
CA ALA A 238 -13.76 -14.70 -4.45
C ALA A 238 -12.57 -15.53 -4.95
N GLY A 239 -11.69 -14.96 -5.78
CA GLY A 239 -10.51 -15.66 -6.29
C GLY A 239 -9.54 -16.11 -5.19
N CYS A 240 -9.26 -15.24 -4.21
CA CYS A 240 -8.46 -15.61 -3.03
C CYS A 240 -9.14 -16.71 -2.19
N GLY A 241 -10.46 -16.63 -2.01
CA GLY A 241 -11.26 -17.61 -1.27
C GLY A 241 -11.27 -18.98 -1.95
N ILE A 242 -11.40 -19.01 -3.27
CA ILE A 242 -11.33 -20.23 -4.07
C ILE A 242 -9.92 -20.84 -3.99
N ALA A 243 -8.87 -20.04 -4.15
CA ALA A 243 -7.48 -20.51 -4.01
C ALA A 243 -7.24 -21.15 -2.63
N PHE A 244 -7.73 -20.50 -1.57
CA PHE A 244 -7.64 -21.03 -0.22
C PHE A 244 -8.41 -22.34 -0.07
N ALA A 245 -9.68 -22.41 -0.49
CA ALA A 245 -10.49 -23.62 -0.41
C ALA A 245 -9.85 -24.80 -1.16
N VAL A 246 -9.38 -24.57 -2.40
CA VAL A 246 -8.69 -25.58 -3.22
C VAL A 246 -7.42 -26.09 -2.51
N SER A 247 -6.65 -25.19 -1.90
CA SER A 247 -5.42 -25.58 -1.19
C SER A 247 -5.70 -26.40 0.08
N ILE A 248 -6.80 -26.12 0.80
CA ILE A 248 -7.21 -26.89 1.98
C ILE A 248 -7.71 -28.27 1.56
N VAL A 249 -8.52 -28.36 0.51
CA VAL A 249 -8.98 -29.65 -0.04
C VAL A 249 -7.78 -30.49 -0.51
N GLY A 250 -6.80 -29.87 -1.18
CA GLY A 250 -5.54 -30.52 -1.55
C GLY A 250 -4.79 -31.11 -0.36
N TYR A 251 -4.72 -30.36 0.73
CA TYR A 251 -4.08 -30.83 1.96
C TYR A 251 -4.82 -31.98 2.63
N VAL A 252 -6.15 -31.89 2.77
CA VAL A 252 -6.96 -32.95 3.39
C VAL A 252 -6.91 -34.25 2.59
N ASN A 253 -6.89 -34.15 1.26
CA ASN A 253 -6.85 -35.32 0.36
C ASN A 253 -5.43 -35.76 0.00
N GLY A 254 -4.38 -35.17 0.60
CA GLY A 254 -2.99 -35.54 0.34
C GLY A 254 -2.54 -35.40 -1.13
N THR A 255 -3.08 -34.42 -1.87
CA THR A 255 -2.84 -34.27 -3.31
C THR A 255 -2.15 -32.94 -3.65
N ASP A 256 -0.90 -33.02 -4.10
CA ASP A 256 -0.10 -31.84 -4.48
C ASP A 256 -0.60 -31.13 -5.75
N ARG A 257 -1.35 -31.83 -6.62
CA ARG A 257 -1.91 -31.23 -7.84
C ARG A 257 -2.84 -30.05 -7.54
N LEU A 258 -3.60 -30.13 -6.44
CA LEU A 258 -4.51 -29.06 -6.04
C LEU A 258 -3.75 -27.82 -5.52
N ASN A 259 -2.52 -27.98 -4.99
CA ASN A 259 -1.69 -26.83 -4.65
C ASN A 259 -1.31 -26.03 -5.91
N VAL A 260 -0.99 -26.72 -7.02
CA VAL A 260 -0.69 -26.07 -8.31
C VAL A 260 -1.88 -25.25 -8.79
N PHE A 261 -3.08 -25.83 -8.76
CA PHE A 261 -4.30 -25.11 -9.12
C PHE A 261 -4.53 -23.90 -8.22
N ALA A 262 -4.32 -24.02 -6.90
CA ALA A 262 -4.44 -22.91 -5.98
C ALA A 262 -3.45 -21.77 -6.30
N TYR A 263 -2.20 -22.08 -6.66
CA TYR A 263 -1.23 -21.08 -7.13
C TYR A 263 -1.73 -20.36 -8.38
N VAL A 264 -2.16 -21.11 -9.40
CA VAL A 264 -2.63 -20.54 -10.68
C VAL A 264 -3.82 -19.62 -10.44
N ILE A 265 -4.81 -20.04 -9.64
CA ILE A 265 -5.99 -19.25 -9.32
C ILE A 265 -5.59 -17.96 -8.60
N LEU A 266 -4.73 -18.05 -7.57
CA LEU A 266 -4.28 -16.89 -6.83
C LEU A 266 -3.54 -15.91 -7.74
N ILE A 267 -2.55 -16.40 -8.50
CA ILE A 267 -1.76 -15.60 -9.45
C ILE A 267 -2.66 -14.88 -10.46
N ALA A 268 -3.57 -15.62 -11.11
CA ALA A 268 -4.47 -15.05 -12.11
C ALA A 268 -5.38 -13.97 -11.50
N THR A 269 -5.90 -14.23 -10.31
CA THR A 269 -6.73 -13.27 -9.56
C THR A 269 -5.97 -11.98 -9.28
N LEU A 270 -4.72 -12.08 -8.82
CA LEU A 270 -3.89 -10.92 -8.50
C LEU A 270 -3.51 -10.12 -9.73
N ILE A 271 -3.11 -10.80 -10.81
CA ILE A 271 -2.78 -10.13 -12.08
C ILE A 271 -3.99 -9.39 -12.64
N ALA A 272 -5.16 -10.05 -12.68
CA ALA A 272 -6.39 -9.43 -13.18
C ALA A 272 -6.77 -8.20 -12.34
N ASN A 273 -6.74 -8.32 -11.01
CA ASN A 273 -7.07 -7.21 -10.11
C ASN A 273 -6.12 -6.01 -10.29
N GLU A 274 -4.82 -6.26 -10.36
CA GLU A 274 -3.84 -5.18 -10.54
C GLU A 274 -3.90 -4.56 -11.92
N PHE A 275 -4.15 -5.35 -12.98
CA PHE A 275 -4.33 -4.82 -14.32
C PHE A 275 -5.43 -3.76 -14.37
N PHE A 276 -6.61 -4.07 -13.82
CA PHE A 276 -7.71 -3.08 -13.74
C PHE A 276 -7.34 -1.89 -12.86
N SER A 277 -6.71 -2.15 -11.71
CA SER A 277 -6.32 -1.09 -10.76
C SER A 277 -5.33 -0.11 -11.38
N VAL A 278 -4.29 -0.59 -12.05
CA VAL A 278 -3.29 0.23 -12.76
C VAL A 278 -3.96 1.00 -13.89
N ARG A 279 -4.75 0.33 -14.74
CA ARG A 279 -5.42 0.99 -15.87
C ARG A 279 -6.30 2.15 -15.41
N TRP A 280 -7.13 1.94 -14.39
CA TRP A 280 -8.05 2.99 -13.91
C TRP A 280 -7.30 4.12 -13.21
N ARG A 281 -6.28 3.82 -12.40
CA ARG A 281 -5.46 4.84 -11.71
C ARG A 281 -4.64 5.67 -12.70
N SER A 282 -4.03 5.03 -13.70
CA SER A 282 -3.29 5.74 -14.74
C SER A 282 -4.22 6.66 -15.53
N GLY A 283 -5.43 6.20 -15.90
CA GLY A 283 -6.42 7.05 -16.56
C GLY A 283 -6.78 8.29 -15.73
N MET A 284 -7.08 8.11 -14.45
CA MET A 284 -7.33 9.23 -13.52
C MET A 284 -6.12 10.18 -13.45
N TYR A 285 -4.91 9.64 -13.28
CA TYR A 285 -3.69 10.44 -13.18
C TYR A 285 -3.44 11.30 -14.42
N TRP A 286 -3.56 10.72 -15.62
CA TRP A 286 -3.34 11.46 -16.86
C TRP A 286 -4.40 12.54 -17.09
N ASN A 287 -5.67 12.25 -16.75
CA ASN A 287 -6.74 13.24 -16.84
C ASN A 287 -6.51 14.40 -15.87
N LEU A 288 -6.12 14.12 -14.63
CA LEU A 288 -5.79 15.16 -13.64
C LEU A 288 -4.57 15.98 -14.06
N LYS A 289 -3.53 15.33 -14.60
CA LYS A 289 -2.34 16.02 -15.11
C LYS A 289 -2.69 16.95 -16.28
N ALA A 290 -3.55 16.52 -17.20
CA ALA A 290 -3.98 17.34 -18.33
C ALA A 290 -4.74 18.60 -17.89
N ILE A 291 -5.45 18.56 -16.74
CA ILE A 291 -6.10 19.74 -16.15
C ILE A 291 -5.04 20.69 -15.60
N ASP A 292 -4.05 20.15 -14.87
CA ASP A 292 -2.97 20.94 -14.29
C ASP A 292 -2.11 21.62 -15.37
N ASP A 293 -1.82 20.92 -16.47
CA ASP A 293 -1.01 21.41 -17.59
C ASP A 293 -1.72 22.52 -18.41
N LYS A 294 -3.06 22.63 -18.35
CA LYS A 294 -3.83 23.69 -19.02
C LYS A 294 -3.78 25.05 -18.31
N LYS A 295 -3.41 25.08 -17.03
CA LYS A 295 -3.41 26.29 -16.19
C LYS A 295 -2.01 26.78 -15.79
N GLY A 296 -0.95 26.02 -16.14
CA GLY A 296 0.45 26.43 -15.98
C GLY A 296 0.97 27.16 -17.21
#